data_AF-A0A2P5N592-F1
#
_entry.id   AF-A0A2P5N592-F1
#
_cell.length_a   1.000
_cell.length_b   1.000
_cell.length_c   1.000
_cell.angle_alpha   90.00
_cell.angle_beta   90.00
_cell.angle_gamma   90.00
#
_symmetry.space_group_name_H-M   'P 1'
#
loop_
_entity.id
_entity.type
_entity.pdbx_description
1 polymer ?
#
loop_
_entity_poly.entity_id
_entity_poly.type
_entity_poly.pdbx_seq_one_letter_code
_entity_poly.pdbx_strand_id
1 'polypeptide(L)'
;MREFTDKELYLGLEHARSLDEHAGRAILEKFQTEQPVLAQTIFGVFPSVIAEQDQTMAQLFMDLVFDIICAFQHAAGLLPTQQAMGLAWLQEKAVSVEAEMTAMLSGKPHSDSVFQSNDQQGLVNFMNACIDEHVSENQTPAAAVRIIKTMTFVTVQLFCSMYDQANASKTVH
;
A
#
# COMPACT_ATOMS: atom_id res chain seq x y z
N MET A 1 10.83 -7.81 6.93
CA MET A 1 9.50 -8.07 7.53
C MET A 1 9.24 -9.57 7.41
N ARG A 2 8.47 -10.22 8.30
CA ARG A 2 8.06 -11.63 8.04
C ARG A 2 6.73 -11.65 7.29
N GLU A 3 6.53 -12.66 6.44
CA GLU A 3 5.23 -12.92 5.80
C GLU A 3 4.11 -13.06 6.85
N PHE A 4 2.96 -12.43 6.60
CA PHE A 4 1.75 -12.65 7.39
C PHE A 4 1.18 -14.04 7.11
N THR A 5 0.73 -14.72 8.16
CA THR A 5 0.02 -15.98 8.00
C THR A 5 -1.39 -15.75 7.46
N ASP A 6 -1.98 -16.76 6.82
CA ASP A 6 -3.37 -16.70 6.34
C ASP A 6 -4.35 -16.24 7.43
N LYS A 7 -4.13 -16.69 8.68
CA LYS A 7 -4.94 -16.31 9.83
C LYS A 7 -4.82 -14.82 10.14
N GLU A 8 -3.62 -14.26 10.08
CA GLU A 8 -3.38 -12.83 10.36
C GLU A 8 -3.97 -11.95 9.28
N LEU A 9 -3.83 -12.35 8.01
CA LEU A 9 -4.48 -11.70 6.89
C LEU A 9 -6.01 -11.73 7.05
N TYR A 10 -6.57 -12.91 7.32
CA TYR A 10 -8.01 -13.07 7.53
C TYR A 10 -8.51 -12.15 8.65
N LEU A 11 -7.88 -12.19 9.83
CA LEU A 11 -8.33 -11.39 10.97
C LEU A 11 -8.15 -9.89 10.75
N GLY A 12 -7.06 -9.46 10.10
CA GLY A 12 -6.85 -8.05 9.80
C GLY A 12 -7.89 -7.49 8.83
N LEU A 13 -8.26 -8.28 7.81
CA LEU A 13 -9.25 -7.90 6.81
C LEU A 13 -10.69 -8.00 7.34
N GLU A 14 -10.99 -9.03 8.14
CA GLU A 14 -12.26 -9.14 8.86
C GLU A 14 -12.44 -7.97 9.83
N HIS A 15 -11.36 -7.58 10.51
CA HIS A 15 -11.37 -6.40 11.37
C HIS A 15 -11.71 -5.15 10.57
N ALA A 16 -11.04 -4.91 9.43
CA ALA A 16 -11.33 -3.76 8.56
C ALA A 16 -12.82 -3.67 8.19
N ARG A 17 -13.43 -4.81 7.83
CA ARG A 17 -14.86 -4.91 7.47
C ARG A 17 -15.82 -4.73 8.64
N SER A 18 -15.36 -4.92 9.87
CA SER A 18 -16.16 -4.78 11.08
C SER A 18 -16.22 -3.34 11.62
N LEU A 19 -15.36 -2.46 11.11
CA LEU A 19 -15.27 -1.08 11.58
C LEU A 19 -16.45 -0.26 11.09
N ASP A 20 -16.98 0.59 11.99
CA ASP A 20 -17.89 1.66 11.58
C ASP A 20 -17.13 2.82 10.95
N GLU A 21 -17.87 3.75 10.35
CA GLU A 21 -17.30 4.92 9.68
C GLU A 21 -16.43 5.77 10.62
N HIS A 22 -16.80 5.88 11.90
CA HIS A 22 -16.08 6.69 12.86
C HIS A 22 -14.71 6.08 13.18
N ALA A 23 -14.68 4.78 13.43
CA ALA A 23 -13.45 4.05 13.70
C ALA A 23 -12.54 4.01 12.46
N GLY A 24 -13.09 3.78 11.27
CA GLY A 24 -12.33 3.84 10.02
C GLY A 24 -11.70 5.21 9.77
N ARG A 25 -12.47 6.29 10.01
CA ARG A 25 -11.96 7.66 9.89
C ARG A 25 -10.81 7.94 10.87
N ALA A 26 -10.92 7.48 12.12
CA ALA A 26 -9.88 7.66 13.12
C ALA A 26 -8.55 6.99 12.72
N ILE A 27 -8.61 5.81 12.10
CA ILE A 27 -7.43 5.11 11.57
C ILE A 27 -6.77 5.94 10.46
N LEU A 28 -7.56 6.45 9.52
CA LEU A 28 -7.06 7.28 8.41
C LEU A 28 -6.47 8.60 8.90
N GLU A 29 -7.14 9.31 9.81
CA GLU A 29 -6.66 10.56 10.40
C GLU A 29 -5.34 10.36 11.15
N LYS A 30 -5.24 9.26 11.91
CA LYS A 30 -4.00 8.90 12.60
C LYS A 30 -2.88 8.64 11.59
N PHE A 31 -3.14 7.86 10.54
CA PHE A 31 -2.15 7.59 9.51
C PHE A 31 -1.68 8.87 8.81
N GLN A 32 -2.60 9.76 8.43
CA GLN A 32 -2.25 11.04 7.81
C GLN A 32 -1.41 11.93 8.74
N THR A 33 -1.68 11.90 10.04
CA THR A 33 -0.94 12.67 11.04
C THR A 33 0.46 12.11 11.29
N GLU A 34 0.58 10.79 11.41
CA GLU A 34 1.85 10.12 11.74
C GLU A 34 2.75 9.89 10.53
N GLN A 35 2.17 9.86 9.32
CA GLN A 35 2.83 9.56 8.04
C GLN A 35 2.42 10.54 6.92
N PRO A 36 2.57 11.87 7.10
CA PRO A 36 2.01 12.85 6.17
C PRO A 36 2.56 12.72 4.74
N VAL A 37 3.86 12.43 4.57
CA VAL A 37 4.46 12.27 3.24
C VAL A 37 3.91 11.04 2.54
N LEU A 38 3.91 9.89 3.23
CA LEU A 38 3.42 8.64 2.67
C LEU A 38 1.90 8.71 2.40
N ALA A 39 1.14 9.34 3.29
CA ALA A 39 -0.28 9.57 3.11
C ALA A 39 -0.56 10.45 1.88
N GLN A 40 0.21 11.51 1.65
CA GLN A 40 0.06 12.34 0.44
C GLN A 40 0.34 11.54 -0.83
N THR A 41 1.35 10.67 -0.83
CA THR A 41 1.64 9.78 -1.96
C THR A 41 0.50 8.81 -2.21
N ILE A 42 0.06 8.08 -1.17
CA ILE A 42 -0.90 6.99 -1.30
C ILE A 42 -2.34 7.48 -1.49
N PHE A 43 -2.77 8.55 -0.82
CA PHE A 43 -4.15 9.06 -0.93
C PHE A 43 -4.30 10.26 -1.86
N GLY A 44 -3.20 10.89 -2.28
CA GLY A 44 -3.21 12.00 -3.21
C GLY A 44 -2.72 11.59 -4.60
N VAL A 45 -1.45 11.17 -4.70
CA VAL A 45 -0.77 10.97 -5.99
C VAL A 45 -1.20 9.67 -6.68
N PHE A 46 -1.22 8.54 -5.97
CA PHE A 46 -1.57 7.26 -6.60
C PHE A 46 -3.01 7.23 -7.14
N PRO A 47 -4.04 7.66 -6.38
CA PRO A 47 -5.41 7.67 -6.86
C PRO A 47 -5.59 8.63 -8.02
N SER A 48 -4.88 9.78 -8.06
CA SER A 48 -4.97 10.70 -9.19
C SER A 48 -4.44 10.07 -10.49
N VAL A 49 -3.33 9.33 -10.43
CA VAL A 49 -2.77 8.62 -11.59
C VAL A 49 -3.69 7.49 -12.05
N ILE A 50 -4.32 6.76 -11.13
CA ILE A 50 -5.29 5.72 -11.47
C ILE A 50 -6.54 6.35 -12.12
N ALA A 51 -7.02 7.47 -11.58
CA ALA A 51 -8.23 8.16 -12.04
C ALA A 51 -8.10 8.72 -13.47
N GLU A 52 -6.89 9.01 -13.94
CA GLU A 52 -6.64 9.37 -15.35
C GLU A 52 -7.03 8.24 -16.32
N GLN A 53 -7.05 6.99 -15.84
CA GLN A 53 -7.44 5.82 -16.63
C GLN A 53 -8.85 5.35 -16.28
N ASP A 54 -9.18 5.27 -15.00
CA ASP A 54 -10.48 4.81 -14.52
C ASP A 54 -10.76 5.32 -13.10
N GLN A 55 -11.82 6.13 -12.95
CA GLN A 55 -12.23 6.73 -11.68
C GLN A 55 -12.71 5.68 -10.65
N THR A 56 -13.38 4.62 -11.11
CA THR A 56 -13.89 3.55 -10.25
C THR A 56 -12.74 2.75 -9.67
N MET A 57 -11.70 2.49 -10.48
CA MET A 57 -10.49 1.83 -10.00
C MET A 57 -9.72 2.68 -8.98
N ALA A 58 -9.74 4.01 -9.12
CA ALA A 58 -9.14 4.89 -8.12
C ALA A 58 -9.88 4.82 -6.77
N GLN A 59 -11.21 4.66 -6.78
CA GLN A 59 -12.01 4.45 -5.57
C GLN A 59 -11.71 3.09 -4.94
N LEU A 60 -11.72 2.02 -5.74
CA LEU A 60 -11.35 0.68 -5.29
C LEU A 60 -9.94 0.68 -4.67
N PHE A 61 -8.99 1.38 -5.28
CA PHE A 61 -7.64 1.49 -4.73
C PHE A 61 -7.63 2.09 -3.32
N MET A 62 -8.42 3.15 -3.07
CA MET A 62 -8.50 3.74 -1.73
C MET A 62 -9.08 2.76 -0.70
N ASP A 63 -10.07 1.96 -1.08
CA ASP A 63 -10.64 0.91 -0.22
C ASP A 63 -9.59 -0.16 0.10
N LEU A 64 -8.85 -0.63 -0.91
CA LEU A 64 -7.77 -1.60 -0.74
C LEU A 64 -6.62 -1.06 0.12
N VAL A 65 -6.30 0.22 0.01
CA VAL A 65 -5.29 0.86 0.89
C VAL A 65 -5.75 0.83 2.35
N PHE A 66 -7.02 1.10 2.61
CA PHE A 66 -7.56 1.01 3.97
C PHE A 66 -7.46 -0.41 4.53
N ASP A 67 -7.80 -1.42 3.72
CA ASP A 67 -7.63 -2.83 4.07
C ASP A 67 -6.17 -3.17 4.37
N ILE A 68 -5.23 -2.67 3.56
CA ILE A 68 -3.78 -2.83 3.78
C ILE A 68 -3.37 -2.22 5.12
N ILE A 69 -3.78 -0.98 5.42
CA ILE A 69 -3.49 -0.31 6.70
C ILE A 69 -3.97 -1.18 7.87
N CYS A 70 -5.21 -1.68 7.80
CA CYS A 70 -5.79 -2.51 8.84
C CYS A 70 -5.05 -3.85 8.99
N ALA A 71 -4.70 -4.51 7.88
CA ALA A 71 -3.94 -5.75 7.90
C ALA A 71 -2.57 -5.57 8.59
N PHE A 72 -1.83 -4.53 8.24
CA PHE A 72 -0.56 -4.21 8.91
C PHE A 72 -0.75 -3.86 10.38
N GLN A 73 -1.75 -3.04 10.73
CA GLN A 73 -2.00 -2.69 12.13
C GLN A 73 -2.34 -3.90 13.00
N HIS A 74 -3.12 -4.83 12.44
CA HIS A 74 -3.52 -6.03 13.15
C HIS A 74 -2.38 -7.04 13.30
N ALA A 75 -1.62 -7.29 12.22
CA ALA A 75 -0.59 -8.33 12.21
C ALA A 75 0.77 -7.89 12.76
N ALA A 76 1.16 -6.63 12.54
CA ALA A 76 2.48 -6.10 12.92
C ALA A 76 2.43 -5.07 14.06
N GLY A 77 1.23 -4.68 14.52
CA GLY A 77 1.03 -3.69 15.57
C GLY A 77 0.97 -2.27 15.03
N LEU A 78 1.19 -1.27 15.87
CA LEU A 78 1.08 0.13 15.45
C LEU A 78 2.05 0.49 14.33
N LEU A 79 1.56 1.29 13.37
CA LEU A 79 2.39 1.84 12.31
C LEU A 79 3.53 2.66 12.92
N PRO A 80 4.78 2.47 12.46
CA PRO A 80 5.87 3.37 12.81
C PRO A 80 5.50 4.81 12.46
N THR A 81 6.13 5.79 13.11
CA THR A 81 5.92 7.21 12.79
C THR A 81 6.99 7.72 11.82
N GLN A 82 6.68 8.77 11.06
CA GLN A 82 7.63 9.37 10.12
C GLN A 82 8.91 9.83 10.81
N GLN A 83 8.78 10.35 12.04
CA GLN A 83 9.91 10.79 12.85
C GLN A 83 10.88 9.64 13.19
N ALA A 84 10.37 8.44 13.42
CA ALA A 84 11.19 7.27 13.75
C ALA A 84 12.02 6.73 12.58
N MET A 85 11.63 7.05 11.33
CA MET A 85 12.31 6.55 10.13
C MET A 85 13.44 7.47 9.66
N GLY A 86 13.36 8.76 9.96
CA GLY A 86 14.34 9.77 9.56
C GLY A 86 14.18 10.25 8.12
N LEU A 87 14.72 11.43 7.82
CA LEU A 87 14.56 12.11 6.53
C LEU A 87 15.25 11.37 5.37
N ALA A 88 16.41 10.77 5.61
CA ALA A 88 17.18 10.07 4.58
C ALA A 88 16.41 8.88 3.99
N TRP A 89 15.76 8.09 4.85
CA TRP A 89 14.92 6.97 4.42
C TRP A 89 13.74 7.44 3.56
N LEU A 90 13.09 8.54 3.94
CA LEU A 90 11.98 9.10 3.15
C LEU A 90 12.43 9.52 1.76
N GLN A 91 13.61 10.15 1.64
CA GLN A 91 14.16 10.57 0.35
C GLN A 91 14.49 9.36 -0.54
N GLU A 92 15.11 8.32 0.02
CA GLU A 92 15.40 7.08 -0.69
C GLU A 92 14.12 6.41 -1.21
N LYS A 93 13.07 6.35 -0.39
CA LYS A 93 11.78 5.77 -0.80
C LYS A 93 11.05 6.62 -1.82
N ALA A 94 11.13 7.95 -1.74
CA ALA A 94 10.57 8.83 -2.76
C ALA A 94 11.20 8.58 -4.15
N VAL A 95 12.53 8.46 -4.21
CA VAL A 95 13.25 8.12 -5.46
C VAL A 95 12.83 6.75 -5.99
N SER A 96 12.65 5.77 -5.09
CA SER A 96 12.21 4.42 -5.47
C SER A 96 10.80 4.42 -6.08
N VAL A 97 9.88 5.15 -5.47
CA VAL A 97 8.51 5.31 -5.96
C VAL A 97 8.50 6.04 -7.30
N GLU A 98 9.26 7.12 -7.45
CA GLU A 98 9.35 7.89 -8.70
C GLU A 98 9.88 7.03 -9.86
N ALA A 99 10.92 6.24 -9.61
CA ALA A 99 11.48 5.33 -10.60
C ALA A 99 10.45 4.25 -11.03
N GLU A 100 9.70 3.69 -10.08
CA GLU A 100 8.63 2.74 -10.38
C GLU A 100 7.49 3.38 -11.21
N MET A 101 7.05 4.58 -10.82
CA MET A 101 6.06 5.35 -11.58
C MET A 101 6.53 5.62 -13.01
N THR A 102 7.80 6.01 -13.18
CA THR A 102 8.39 6.29 -14.49
C THR A 102 8.48 5.03 -15.37
N ALA A 103 8.88 3.90 -14.79
CA ALA A 103 8.95 2.62 -15.48
C ALA A 103 7.56 2.18 -15.98
N MET A 104 6.54 2.32 -15.12
CA MET A 104 5.15 2.01 -15.43
C MET A 104 4.60 2.88 -16.57
N LEU A 105 4.81 4.19 -16.51
CA LEU A 105 4.36 5.13 -17.57
C LEU A 105 5.07 4.87 -18.90
N SER A 106 6.30 4.39 -18.86
CA SER A 106 7.09 4.03 -20.05
C SER A 106 6.71 2.67 -20.66
N GLY A 107 5.77 1.94 -20.05
CA GLY A 107 5.32 0.61 -20.53
C GLY A 107 6.39 -0.48 -20.45
N LYS A 108 7.44 -0.29 -19.65
CA LYS A 108 8.49 -1.30 -19.45
C LYS A 108 7.95 -2.44 -18.57
N PRO A 109 8.34 -3.70 -18.83
CA PRO A 109 7.99 -4.82 -17.94
C PRO A 109 8.50 -4.55 -16.52
N HIS A 110 7.66 -4.87 -15.54
CA HIS A 110 7.90 -4.69 -14.10
C HIS A 110 9.04 -5.58 -13.53
N SER A 111 9.82 -6.26 -14.37
CA SER A 111 10.70 -7.36 -13.92
C SER A 111 11.96 -6.93 -13.17
N ASP A 112 12.19 -5.63 -12.97
CA ASP A 112 13.26 -5.09 -12.13
C ASP A 112 12.70 -4.02 -11.19
N SER A 113 11.59 -4.31 -10.51
CA SER A 113 10.99 -3.44 -9.49
C SER A 113 12.07 -2.88 -8.56
N VAL A 114 12.05 -1.57 -8.32
CA VAL A 114 12.98 -0.89 -7.40
C VAL A 114 12.83 -1.44 -5.97
N PHE A 115 11.68 -2.03 -5.67
CA PHE A 115 11.49 -2.88 -4.49
C PHE A 115 12.02 -4.28 -4.79
N GLN A 116 13.23 -4.57 -4.31
CA GLN A 116 13.90 -5.85 -4.48
C GLN A 116 13.29 -7.00 -3.65
N SER A 117 12.39 -6.68 -2.72
CA SER A 117 11.69 -7.69 -1.92
C SER A 117 10.30 -7.97 -2.48
N ASN A 118 9.89 -9.24 -2.33
CA ASN A 118 8.56 -9.71 -2.67
C ASN A 118 7.82 -10.09 -1.39
N ASP A 119 7.90 -9.18 -0.40
CA ASP A 119 7.35 -9.40 0.93
C ASP A 119 5.83 -9.23 0.90
N GLN A 120 5.13 -9.97 1.77
CA GLN A 120 3.67 -9.97 1.86
C GLN A 120 2.99 -10.41 0.56
N GLN A 121 3.55 -11.39 -0.14
CA GLN A 121 2.98 -11.95 -1.36
C GLN A 121 1.55 -12.45 -1.13
N GLY A 122 1.23 -13.00 0.05
CA GLY A 122 -0.12 -13.40 0.42
C GLY A 122 -1.10 -12.23 0.42
N LEU A 123 -0.71 -11.10 1.02
CA LEU A 123 -1.52 -9.87 1.01
C LEU A 123 -1.65 -9.30 -0.40
N VAL A 124 -0.56 -9.23 -1.17
CA VAL A 124 -0.58 -8.75 -2.57
C VAL A 124 -1.51 -9.62 -3.42
N ASN A 125 -1.45 -10.94 -3.27
CA ASN A 125 -2.32 -11.87 -3.99
C ASN A 125 -3.78 -11.67 -3.61
N PHE A 126 -4.07 -11.47 -2.32
CA PHE A 126 -5.42 -11.17 -1.86
C PHE A 126 -5.95 -9.88 -2.50
N MET A 127 -5.17 -8.80 -2.46
CA MET A 127 -5.59 -7.52 -3.05
C MET A 127 -5.77 -7.62 -4.57
N ASN A 128 -4.89 -8.35 -5.26
CA ASN A 128 -5.03 -8.63 -6.68
C ASN A 128 -6.29 -9.44 -7.00
N ALA A 129 -6.67 -10.38 -6.13
CA ALA A 129 -7.91 -11.15 -6.29
C ALA A 129 -9.15 -10.24 -6.15
N CYS A 130 -9.17 -9.29 -5.21
CA CYS A 130 -10.24 -8.29 -5.11
C CYS A 130 -10.34 -7.43 -6.38
N ILE A 131 -9.19 -7.04 -6.95
CA ILE A 131 -9.13 -6.30 -8.22
C ILE A 131 -9.69 -7.14 -9.36
N ASP A 132 -9.28 -8.41 -9.45
CA ASP A 132 -9.73 -9.32 -10.51
C ASP A 132 -11.22 -9.64 -10.41
N GLU A 133 -11.76 -9.77 -9.19
CA GLU A 133 -13.21 -9.91 -8.95
C GLU A 133 -13.96 -8.67 -9.46
N HIS A 134 -13.53 -7.46 -9.10
CA HIS A 134 -14.13 -6.22 -9.59
C HIS A 134 -14.10 -6.11 -11.12
N VAL A 135 -12.97 -6.46 -11.75
CA VAL A 135 -12.80 -6.43 -13.22
C VAL A 135 -13.64 -7.50 -13.90
N SER A 136 -13.92 -8.63 -13.24
CA SER A 136 -14.81 -9.65 -13.80
C SER A 136 -16.26 -9.18 -13.93
N GLU A 137 -16.65 -8.23 -13.07
CA GLU A 137 -17.99 -7.66 -13.02
C GLU A 137 -18.13 -6.35 -13.83
N ASN A 138 -17.02 -5.70 -14.19
CA ASN A 138 -17.00 -4.36 -14.79
C ASN A 138 -16.10 -4.31 -16.04
N GLN A 139 -16.47 -3.50 -17.03
CA GLN A 139 -15.59 -3.23 -18.18
C GLN A 139 -14.48 -2.25 -17.80
N THR A 140 -13.36 -2.77 -17.32
CA THR A 140 -12.21 -1.95 -16.92
C THR A 140 -11.09 -1.98 -17.97
N PRO A 141 -10.49 -0.84 -18.35
CA PRO A 141 -9.33 -0.82 -19.24
C PRO A 141 -8.15 -1.61 -18.68
N ALA A 142 -7.50 -2.44 -19.49
CA ALA A 142 -6.33 -3.23 -19.07
C ALA A 142 -5.17 -2.37 -18.52
N ALA A 143 -5.04 -1.13 -19.01
CA ALA A 143 -4.07 -0.17 -18.49
C ALA A 143 -4.38 0.22 -17.03
N ALA A 144 -5.66 0.49 -16.70
CA ALA A 144 -6.10 0.80 -15.34
C ALA A 144 -5.87 -0.39 -14.40
N VAL A 145 -6.20 -1.61 -14.84
CA VAL A 145 -5.95 -2.85 -14.08
C VAL A 145 -4.46 -3.02 -13.75
N ARG A 146 -3.59 -2.79 -14.73
CA ARG A 146 -2.13 -2.85 -14.51
C ARG A 146 -1.69 -1.81 -13.49
N ILE A 147 -2.12 -0.56 -13.64
CA ILE A 147 -1.70 0.55 -12.79
C ILE A 147 -2.14 0.33 -11.34
N ILE A 148 -3.40 -0.06 -11.10
CA ILE A 148 -3.86 -0.31 -9.72
C ILE A 148 -3.07 -1.46 -9.07
N LYS A 149 -2.84 -2.58 -9.77
CA LYS A 149 -2.09 -3.71 -9.21
C LYS A 149 -0.66 -3.30 -8.86
N THR A 150 -0.02 -2.49 -9.71
CA THR A 150 1.31 -1.92 -9.43
C THR A 150 1.28 -1.00 -8.21
N MET A 151 0.32 -0.06 -8.12
CA MET A 151 0.24 0.86 -6.97
C MET A 151 -0.10 0.14 -5.67
N THR A 152 -0.94 -0.89 -5.72
CA THR A 152 -1.24 -1.77 -4.59
C THR A 152 0.03 -2.50 -4.12
N PHE A 153 0.79 -3.09 -5.05
CA PHE A 153 2.07 -3.72 -4.73
C PHE A 153 3.04 -2.73 -4.09
N VAL A 154 3.24 -1.55 -4.70
CA VAL A 154 4.13 -0.51 -4.17
C VAL A 154 3.70 -0.07 -2.77
N THR A 155 2.41 0.14 -2.53
CA THR A 155 1.88 0.44 -1.20
C THR A 155 2.25 -0.64 -0.18
N VAL A 156 2.06 -1.92 -0.50
CA VAL A 156 2.43 -3.02 0.41
C VAL A 156 3.94 -3.01 0.70
N GLN A 157 4.78 -2.81 -0.32
CA GLN A 157 6.24 -2.76 -0.14
C GLN A 157 6.72 -1.54 0.66
N LEU A 158 6.04 -0.39 0.53
CA LEU A 158 6.30 0.79 1.35
C LEU A 158 6.01 0.51 2.83
N PHE A 159 4.91 -0.18 3.13
CA PHE A 159 4.59 -0.58 4.50
C PHE A 159 5.63 -1.58 5.05
N CYS A 160 6.01 -2.61 4.28
CA CYS A 160 7.08 -3.53 4.68
C CYS A 160 8.38 -2.80 5.01
N SER A 161 8.81 -1.92 4.10
CA SER A 161 10.01 -1.10 4.25
C SER A 161 9.96 -0.22 5.51
N MET A 162 8.79 0.33 5.84
CA MET A 162 8.59 1.17 7.02
C MET A 162 8.77 0.38 8.32
N TYR A 163 8.18 -0.82 8.41
CA TYR A 163 8.35 -1.67 9.59
C TYR A 163 9.79 -2.15 9.75
N ASP A 164 10.46 -2.48 8.65
CA ASP A 164 11.88 -2.89 8.69
C ASP A 164 12.80 -1.78 9.15
N GLN A 165 12.60 -0.56 8.64
CA GLN A 165 13.36 0.60 9.09
C GLN A 165 13.14 0.88 10.57
N ALA A 166 11.89 0.83 11.03
CA ALA A 166 11.57 1.07 12.43
C ALA A 166 12.19 0.03 13.36
N ASN A 167 12.27 -1.23 12.93
CA ASN A 167 12.91 -2.29 13.69
C ASN A 167 14.44 -2.15 13.70
N ALA A 168 15.04 -1.76 12.57
CA ALA A 168 16.48 -1.48 12.48
C ALA A 168 16.89 -0.31 13.39
N SER A 169 16.09 0.77 13.43
CA SER A 169 16.35 1.93 14.29
C SER A 169 16.28 1.60 15.78
N LYS A 170 15.48 0.60 16.19
CA LYS A 170 15.40 0.15 17.60
C LYS A 170 16.63 -0.62 18.07
N THR A 171 17.37 -1.25 17.15
CA THR A 171 18.56 -2.06 17.47
C THR A 171 19.86 -1.25 17.60
N VAL A 172 19.84 0.06 17.33
CA VAL A 172 21.04 0.94 17.34
C VAL A 172 21.17 1.75 18.64
N HIS A 173 20.30 1.52 19.62
CA HIS A 173 20.33 2.13 20.96
C HIS A 173 20.34 1.07 22.05
#